data_AF-A0A1G2DJE1-F1
#
_entry.id   AF-A0A1G2DJE1-F1
#
_cell.length_a   1.000
_cell.length_b   1.000
_cell.length_c   1.000
_cell.angle_alpha   90.00
_cell.angle_beta   90.00
_cell.angle_gamma   90.00
#
_symmetry.space_group_name_H-M   'P 1'
#
loop_
_entity.id
_entity.type
_entity.pdbx_description
1 polymer ?
#
loop_
_entity_poly.entity_id
_entity_poly.type
_entity_poly.pdbx_seq_one_letter_code
_entity_poly.pdbx_strand_id
1 'polypeptide(L)'
;MEQNQNWSGQQNPFPSAPAKNSSAVFLVGGIILIVILAFLGWYFLKEQGETIPIEQSLNGETDAATTALVQQGTSDELSDIETDLEATDLDSLNEIDQL
;
A
#
# COMPACT_ATOMS: atom_id res chain seq x y z
N MET A 1 -63.93 -58.00 -7.35
CA MET A 1 -62.58 -58.13 -6.78
C MET A 1 -61.82 -56.89 -7.21
N GLU A 2 -61.69 -55.93 -6.31
CA GLU A 2 -61.20 -54.56 -6.59
C GLU A 2 -59.67 -54.52 -6.55
N GLN A 3 -59.06 -53.93 -7.58
CA GLN A 3 -57.63 -53.65 -7.64
C GLN A 3 -57.34 -52.34 -6.90
N ASN A 4 -56.63 -52.42 -5.78
CA ASN A 4 -56.13 -51.25 -5.05
C ASN A 4 -54.71 -50.93 -5.55
N GLN A 5 -54.60 -50.00 -6.50
CA GLN A 5 -53.30 -49.48 -6.95
C GLN A 5 -52.92 -48.25 -6.10
N ASN A 6 -52.26 -48.51 -4.98
CA ASN A 6 -51.59 -47.49 -4.18
C ASN A 6 -50.25 -47.13 -4.86
N TRP A 7 -50.25 -46.07 -5.68
CA TRP A 7 -49.02 -45.46 -6.20
C TRP A 7 -48.36 -44.63 -5.10
N SER A 8 -47.57 -45.28 -4.24
CA SER A 8 -46.70 -44.58 -3.30
C SER A 8 -45.49 -44.02 -4.03
N GLY A 9 -45.30 -42.70 -3.88
CA GLY A 9 -44.32 -41.88 -4.58
C GLY A 9 -42.94 -42.49 -4.77
N GLN A 10 -42.42 -42.26 -5.97
CA GLN A 10 -41.07 -42.59 -6.40
C GLN A 10 -40.04 -41.99 -5.43
N GLN A 11 -39.57 -42.80 -4.48
CA GLN A 11 -38.46 -42.45 -3.60
C GLN A 11 -37.19 -42.41 -4.45
N ASN A 12 -36.48 -41.29 -4.42
CA ASN A 12 -35.19 -41.15 -5.09
C ASN A 12 -34.23 -42.19 -4.47
N PRO A 13 -33.72 -43.17 -5.25
CA PRO A 13 -32.92 -44.28 -4.70
C PRO A 13 -31.50 -43.85 -4.31
N PHE A 14 -31.16 -42.58 -4.47
CA PHE A 14 -29.86 -42.05 -4.11
C PHE A 14 -29.87 -41.41 -2.72
N PRO A 15 -28.90 -41.73 -1.85
CA PRO A 15 -28.75 -41.07 -0.58
C PRO A 15 -28.50 -39.57 -0.80
N SER A 16 -29.22 -38.73 -0.06
CA SER A 16 -28.93 -37.30 0.00
C SER A 16 -27.48 -37.11 0.44
N ALA A 17 -26.68 -36.39 -0.35
CA ALA A 17 -25.30 -36.08 0.00
C ALA A 17 -25.26 -35.34 1.35
N PRO A 18 -24.30 -35.66 2.25
CA PRO A 18 -24.21 -34.98 3.54
C PRO A 18 -23.94 -33.48 3.30
N ALA A 19 -24.77 -32.63 3.90
CA ALA A 19 -24.54 -31.19 3.89
C ALA A 19 -23.23 -30.90 4.64
N LYS A 20 -22.17 -30.57 3.90
CA LYS A 20 -20.89 -30.14 4.48
C LYS A 20 -21.12 -28.78 5.13
N ASN A 21 -21.06 -28.74 6.45
CA ASN A 21 -21.11 -27.53 7.27
C ASN A 21 -19.96 -26.58 6.89
N SER A 22 -20.25 -25.55 6.10
CA SER A 22 -19.25 -24.62 5.57
C SER A 22 -18.73 -23.62 6.60
N SER A 23 -19.38 -23.50 7.77
CA SER A 23 -19.02 -22.54 8.81
C SER A 23 -17.59 -22.70 9.32
N ALA A 24 -17.08 -23.94 9.38
CA ALA A 24 -15.70 -24.21 9.76
C ALA A 24 -14.69 -23.71 8.70
N VAL A 25 -15.04 -23.80 7.42
CA VAL A 25 -14.19 -23.31 6.32
C VAL A 25 -14.11 -21.78 6.34
N PHE A 26 -15.24 -21.11 6.61
CA PHE A 26 -15.26 -19.65 6.74
C PHE A 26 -14.51 -19.17 7.98
N LEU A 27 -14.65 -19.86 9.12
CA LEU A 27 -13.89 -19.55 10.34
C LEU A 27 -12.38 -19.72 10.13
N VAL A 28 -11.96 -20.86 9.60
CA VAL A 28 -10.54 -21.13 9.34
C VAL A 28 -9.98 -20.14 8.30
N GLY A 29 -10.72 -19.90 7.22
CA GLY A 29 -10.32 -18.92 6.19
C GLY A 29 -10.21 -17.49 6.74
N GLY A 30 -11.16 -17.07 7.59
CA GLY A 30 -11.14 -15.77 8.24
C GLY A 30 -9.95 -15.59 9.18
N ILE A 31 -9.63 -16.61 9.97
CA ILE A 31 -8.45 -16.60 10.87
C ILE A 31 -7.16 -16.46 10.06
N ILE A 32 -7.00 -17.22 8.98
CA ILE A 32 -5.83 -17.15 8.10
C ILE A 32 -5.68 -15.75 7.49
N LEU A 33 -6.78 -15.17 7.00
CA LEU A 33 -6.78 -13.83 6.42
C LEU A 33 -6.33 -12.78 7.45
N ILE A 34 -6.86 -12.84 8.68
CA ILE A 34 -6.49 -11.92 9.77
C ILE A 34 -5.00 -12.04 10.09
N VAL A 35 -4.46 -13.26 10.15
CA VAL A 35 -3.03 -13.49 10.41
C VAL A 35 -2.17 -12.87 9.30
N ILE A 36 -2.52 -13.04 8.03
CA ILE A 36 -1.80 -12.45 6.90
C ILE A 36 -1.81 -10.92 6.99
N LEU A 37 -2.97 -10.31 7.26
CA LEU A 37 -3.09 -8.86 7.40
C LEU A 37 -2.30 -8.33 8.60
N ALA A 38 -2.27 -9.04 9.71
CA ALA A 38 -1.46 -8.68 10.87
C ALA A 38 0.04 -8.74 10.57
N PHE A 39 0.50 -9.76 9.84
CA PHE A 39 1.90 -9.87 9.41
C PHE A 39 2.30 -8.78 8.43
N LEU A 40 1.47 -8.49 7.43
CA LEU A 40 1.71 -7.40 6.47
C LEU A 40 1.70 -6.04 7.19
N GLY A 41 0.72 -5.80 8.06
CA GLY A 41 0.63 -4.58 8.86
C GLY A 41 1.85 -4.37 9.75
N TRP A 42 2.31 -5.43 10.44
CA TRP A 42 3.56 -5.37 11.20
C TRP A 42 4.73 -5.06 10.28
N TYR A 43 4.89 -5.81 9.18
CA TYR A 43 6.00 -5.67 8.25
C TYR A 43 6.17 -4.22 7.76
N PHE A 44 5.08 -3.60 7.28
CA PHE A 44 5.09 -2.19 6.86
C PHE A 44 5.32 -1.20 8.01
N LEU A 45 4.80 -1.50 9.21
CA LEU A 45 5.00 -0.63 10.37
C LEU A 45 6.46 -0.67 10.87
N LYS A 46 7.16 -1.78 10.66
CA LYS A 46 8.59 -1.90 10.96
C LYS A 46 9.46 -1.11 9.97
N GLU A 47 9.08 -1.08 8.69
CA GLU A 47 9.81 -0.32 7.66
C GLU A 47 9.66 1.20 7.81
N GLN A 48 8.61 1.70 8.48
CA GLN A 48 8.47 3.13 8.77
C GLN A 48 9.37 3.65 9.91
N GLY A 49 10.06 2.75 10.63
CA GLY A 49 11.02 3.11 11.68
C GLY A 49 12.46 3.25 11.17
N GLU A 50 12.73 2.82 9.94
CA GLU A 50 14.00 3.04 9.26
C GLU A 50 13.73 4.12 8.23
N THR A 51 14.08 5.37 8.56
CA THR A 51 14.22 6.42 7.55
C THR A 51 15.11 5.82 6.48
N ILE A 52 14.55 5.48 5.32
CA ILE A 52 15.33 5.15 4.14
C ILE A 52 16.21 6.39 3.96
N PRO A 53 17.53 6.31 4.21
CA PRO A 53 18.36 7.43 3.83
C PRO A 53 18.24 7.45 2.30
N ILE A 54 17.62 8.49 1.77
CA ILE A 54 17.69 8.84 0.35
C ILE A 54 19.13 9.32 0.12
N GLU A 55 20.09 8.42 0.32
CA GLU A 55 21.54 8.63 0.20
C GLU A 55 22.06 7.54 -0.74
N GLN A 56 21.33 7.28 -1.83
CA GLN A 56 21.83 6.40 -2.87
C GLN A 56 21.37 6.84 -4.26
N SER A 57 21.82 8.03 -4.66
CA SER A 57 22.50 8.27 -5.95
C SER A 57 22.80 9.77 -6.14
N LEU A 58 23.84 10.27 -5.47
CA LEU A 58 24.54 11.49 -5.87
C LEU A 58 26.02 11.15 -6.09
N ASN A 59 26.26 10.14 -6.94
CA ASN A 59 27.58 9.91 -7.55
C ASN A 59 27.70 10.63 -8.91
N GLY A 60 26.88 11.66 -9.13
CA GLY A 60 27.11 12.70 -10.12
C GLY A 60 27.44 13.96 -9.34
N GLU A 61 28.56 14.59 -9.67
CA GLU A 61 28.99 15.89 -9.16
C GLU A 61 27.79 16.83 -9.09
N THR A 62 27.26 17.06 -7.89
CA THR A 62 26.16 18.01 -7.70
C THR A 62 26.71 19.38 -8.07
N ASP A 63 26.19 19.96 -9.15
CA ASP A 63 26.63 21.28 -9.59
C ASP A 63 26.46 22.32 -8.45
N ALA A 64 27.33 23.33 -8.43
CA ALA A 64 27.40 24.32 -7.37
C ALA A 64 26.05 25.04 -7.19
N ALA A 65 25.31 25.29 -8.28
CA ALA A 65 23.98 25.88 -8.23
C ALA A 65 22.98 24.94 -7.53
N THR A 66 23.04 23.64 -7.81
CA THR A 66 22.15 22.64 -7.17
C THR A 66 22.47 22.49 -5.68
N THR A 67 23.75 22.54 -5.30
CA THR A 67 24.17 22.48 -3.88
C THR A 67 23.71 23.71 -3.10
N ALA A 68 23.73 24.89 -3.71
CA ALA A 68 23.24 26.12 -3.10
C ALA A 68 21.71 26.09 -2.89
N LEU A 69 20.95 25.57 -3.86
CA LEU A 69 19.49 25.43 -3.76
C LEU A 69 19.07 24.41 -2.68
N VAL A 70 19.85 23.34 -2.48
CA VAL A 70 19.59 22.34 -1.44
C VAL A 70 19.72 22.89 -0.01
N GLN A 71 20.43 24.00 0.19
CA GLN A 71 20.61 24.64 1.49
C GLN A 71 19.50 25.64 1.87
N GLN A 72 18.47 25.82 1.05
CA GLN A 72 17.33 26.68 1.37
C GLN A 72 16.61 26.20 2.65
N GLY A 73 16.12 27.16 3.45
CA GLY A 73 15.57 26.89 4.78
C GLY A 73 14.31 26.03 4.75
N THR A 74 14.00 25.42 5.90
CA THR A 74 12.78 24.61 6.11
C THR A 74 11.75 25.33 6.99
N SER A 75 11.86 26.66 7.12
CA SER A 75 10.97 27.44 7.98
C SER A 75 9.58 27.59 7.35
N ASP A 76 8.55 27.49 8.19
CA ASP A 76 7.14 27.71 7.82
C ASP A 76 6.67 29.13 8.16
N GLU A 77 7.57 29.97 8.68
CA GLU A 77 7.32 31.35 9.03
C GLU A 77 7.41 32.25 7.78
N LEU A 78 6.39 33.09 7.57
CA LEU A 78 6.30 33.94 6.37
C LEU A 78 7.51 34.89 6.21
N SER A 79 8.02 35.44 7.32
CA SER A 79 9.20 36.32 7.31
C SER A 79 10.47 35.63 6.82
N ASP A 80 10.57 34.34 7.12
CA ASP A 80 11.77 33.55 6.87
C ASP A 80 11.75 33.05 5.43
N ILE A 81 10.57 32.70 4.91
CA ILE A 81 10.34 32.43 3.48
C ILE A 81 10.65 33.67 2.62
N GLU A 82 10.18 34.85 3.02
CA GLU A 82 10.48 36.10 2.30
C GLU A 82 11.98 36.38 2.25
N THR A 83 12.68 36.14 3.36
CA THR A 83 14.14 36.28 3.44
C THR A 83 14.86 35.26 2.55
N ASP A 84 14.43 34.01 2.56
CA ASP A 84 15.03 32.94 1.74
C ASP A 84 14.83 33.18 0.24
N LEU A 85 13.67 33.72 -0.17
CA LEU A 85 13.40 34.08 -1.56
C LEU A 85 14.24 35.29 -2.01
N GLU A 86 14.42 36.29 -1.16
CA GLU A 86 15.30 37.44 -1.47
C GLU A 86 16.78 37.04 -1.56
N ALA A 87 17.18 36.02 -0.79
CA ALA A 87 18.53 35.47 -0.82
C ALA A 87 18.77 34.46 -1.95
N THR A 88 17.72 34.03 -2.66
CA THR A 88 17.84 33.07 -3.75
C THR A 88 18.42 33.73 -5.00
N ASP A 89 19.68 33.42 -5.30
CA ASP A 89 20.37 33.88 -6.51
C ASP A 89 20.02 32.99 -7.72
N LEU A 90 19.24 33.55 -8.67
CA LEU A 90 18.82 32.90 -9.91
C LEU A 90 19.63 33.35 -11.13
N ASP A 91 20.57 34.29 -10.97
CA ASP A 91 21.33 34.85 -12.10
C ASP A 91 22.22 33.78 -12.76
N SER A 92 22.70 32.82 -11.96
CA SER A 92 23.48 31.66 -12.42
C SER A 92 22.69 30.69 -13.33
N LEU A 93 21.35 30.70 -13.30
CA LEU A 93 20.52 29.82 -14.12
C LEU A 93 20.31 30.34 -15.55
N ASN A 94 20.55 31.64 -15.81
CA ASN A 94 20.46 32.23 -17.15
C ASN A 94 21.59 31.77 -18.09
N GLU A 95 22.67 31.21 -17.56
CA GLU A 95 23.81 30.69 -18.35
C GLU A 95 23.48 29.34 -19.01
N ILE A 96 22.48 28.60 -18.49
CA ILE A 96 22.05 27.29 -19.01
C ILE A 96 21.28 27.42 -20.34
N ASP A 97 20.60 28.55 -20.57
CA ASP A 97 19.77 28.78 -21.78
C ASP A 97 20.61 29.21 -23.02
N GLN A 98 21.93 29.31 -22.88
CA GLN A 98 22.87 29.76 -23.93
C GLN A 98 23.75 28.64 -24.53
N LEU A 99 23.49 27.38 -24.21
CA LEU A 99 24.12 26.18 -24.79
C LEU A 99 23.18 25.46 -25.76
#